data_AF-A0A7C6B1C8-F1
#
_entry.id   AF-A0A7C6B1C8-F1
#
_cell.length_a   1.000
_cell.length_b   1.000
_cell.length_c   1.000
_cell.angle_alpha   90.00
_cell.angle_beta   90.00
_cell.angle_gamma   90.00
#
_symmetry.space_group_name_H-M   'P 1'
#
loop_
_entity.id
_entity.type
_entity.pdbx_description
1 polymer ?
#
loop_
_entity_poly.entity_id
_entity_poly.type
_entity_poly.pdbx_seq_one_letter_code
_entity_poly.pdbx_strand_id
1 'polypeptide(L)' 'FPSHVEQLRRVKPVYETLPGWSEEIHHIRRLEDLPKAARAYLDRLAELLRCPIEVVSVGPDREQTIFV' A
#
# COMPACT_ATOMS: atom_id res chain seq x y z
N PHE A 1 17.74 -4.45 8.10
CA PHE A 1 17.32 -3.38 9.02
C PHE A 1 18.33 -3.31 10.17
N PRO A 2 18.77 -2.12 10.65
CA PRO A 2 19.77 -2.02 11.72
C PRO A 2 19.29 -2.66 13.03
N SER A 3 20.18 -3.38 13.73
CA SER A 3 19.87 -4.07 14.99
C SER A 3 19.98 -3.18 16.22
N HIS A 4 20.69 -2.06 16.15
CA HIS A 4 20.86 -1.12 17.26
C HIS A 4 20.02 0.15 17.05
N VAL A 5 19.25 0.54 18.08
CA VAL A 5 18.40 1.74 18.05
C VAL A 5 19.20 3.02 17.75
N GLU A 6 20.44 3.11 18.25
CA GLU A 6 21.31 4.27 18.02
C GLU A 6 21.76 4.39 16.56
N GLN A 7 21.87 3.28 15.83
CA GLN A 7 22.13 3.30 14.39
C GLN A 7 20.86 3.69 13.63
N LEU A 8 19.72 3.11 13.99
CA LEU A 8 18.43 3.40 13.37
C LEU A 8 18.07 4.89 13.48
N ARG A 9 18.34 5.52 14.62
CA ARG A 9 18.11 6.97 14.84
C ARG A 9 18.84 7.89 13.87
N ARG A 10 19.95 7.41 13.27
CA ARG A 10 20.81 8.22 12.39
C ARG A 10 20.54 7.99 10.90
N VAL A 11 19.74 6.98 10.54
CA VAL A 11 19.45 6.70 9.13
C VAL A 11 18.57 7.81 8.55
N LYS A 12 18.77 8.10 7.27
CA LYS A 12 17.89 8.97 6.50
C LYS A 12 17.08 8.09 5.54
N PRO A 13 15.74 8.10 5.62
CA PRO A 13 14.92 7.39 4.65
C PRO A 13 15.13 7.98 3.26
N VAL A 14 15.24 7.11 2.26
CA VAL A 14 15.21 7.49 0.85
C VAL A 14 13.79 7.24 0.37
N TYR A 15 13.05 8.32 0.15
CA TYR A 15 11.65 8.24 -0.25
C TYR A 15 11.50 8.16 -1.77
N GLU A 16 10.46 7.45 -2.19
CA GLU A 16 9.92 7.50 -3.54
C GLU A 16 8.57 8.23 -3.47
N THR A 17 8.31 9.13 -4.43
CA THR A 17 7.06 9.88 -4.50
C THR A 17 6.18 9.30 -5.61
N LEU A 18 4.94 8.99 -5.27
CA LEU A 18 3.94 8.48 -6.19
C LEU A 18 2.72 9.42 -6.20
N PRO A 19 1.95 9.47 -7.29
CA PRO A 19 0.68 10.20 -7.31
C PRO A 19 -0.26 9.67 -6.22
N GLY A 20 -0.90 10.58 -5.48
CA GLY A 20 -1.98 10.25 -4.56
C GLY A 20 -3.33 10.14 -5.27
N TRP A 21 -4.38 9.84 -4.49
CA TRP A 21 -5.77 9.88 -4.90
C TRP A 21 -6.59 10.64 -3.86
N SER A 22 -7.74 11.18 -4.28
CA SER A 22 -8.67 11.93 -3.43
C SER A 22 -10.03 11.22 -3.28
N GLU A 23 -10.24 10.21 -4.10
CA GLU A 23 -11.44 9.42 -4.18
C GLU A 23 -11.61 8.53 -2.94
N GLU A 24 -12.84 8.48 -2.46
CA GLU A 24 -13.31 7.57 -1.41
C GLU A 24 -13.21 6.11 -1.91
N ILE A 25 -12.69 5.18 -1.10
CA ILE A 25 -12.48 3.77 -1.47
C ILE A 25 -13.14 2.75 -0.52
N HIS A 26 -13.75 3.18 0.58
CA HIS A 26 -14.43 2.36 1.59
C HIS A 26 -15.56 1.49 1.00
N HIS A 27 -16.16 1.90 -0.11
CA HIS A 27 -17.22 1.15 -0.81
C HIS A 27 -16.69 0.14 -1.84
N ILE A 28 -15.40 0.15 -2.16
CA ILE A 28 -14.82 -0.68 -3.22
C ILE A 28 -14.68 -2.13 -2.76
N ARG A 29 -15.03 -3.08 -3.63
CA ARG A 29 -14.97 -4.53 -3.37
C ARG A 29 -14.11 -5.30 -4.38
N ARG A 30 -13.66 -4.65 -5.45
CA ARG A 30 -12.83 -5.26 -6.49
C ARG A 30 -11.61 -4.39 -6.76
N LEU A 31 -10.49 -5.04 -7.03
CA LEU A 31 -9.21 -4.36 -7.24
C LEU A 31 -9.20 -3.44 -8.48
N GLU A 32 -10.00 -3.76 -9.49
CA GLU A 32 -10.13 -2.98 -10.73
C GLU A 32 -10.92 -1.68 -10.57
N ASP A 33 -11.74 -1.58 -9.53
CA ASP A 33 -12.55 -0.40 -9.24
C ASP A 33 -11.76 0.66 -8.45
N LEU A 34 -10.54 0.33 -7.99
CA LEU A 34 -9.67 1.27 -7.30
C LEU A 34 -9.25 2.44 -8.21
N PRO A 35 -9.06 3.64 -7.64
CA PRO A 35 -8.42 4.74 -8.36
C PRO A 35 -7.09 4.29 -8.95
N LYS A 36 -6.77 4.74 -10.17
CA LYS A 36 -5.55 4.32 -10.89
C LYS A 36 -4.28 4.53 -10.06
N ALA A 37 -4.21 5.63 -9.31
CA ALA A 37 -3.08 5.94 -8.44
C ALA A 37 -2.99 4.95 -7.25
N ALA A 38 -4.11 4.55 -6.66
CA ALA A 38 -4.15 3.53 -5.61
C ALA A 38 -3.71 2.16 -6.13
N ARG A 39 -4.17 1.78 -7.33
CA ARG A 39 -3.74 0.55 -7.98
C ARG A 39 -2.22 0.55 -8.27
N ALA A 40 -1.72 1.65 -8.86
CA ALA A 40 -0.29 1.81 -9.13
C ALA A 40 0.56 1.76 -7.85
N TYR A 41 0.05 2.28 -6.74
CA TYR A 41 0.70 2.18 -5.44
C TYR A 41 0.83 0.71 -4.98
N LEU A 42 -0.23 -0.09 -5.10
CA LEU A 42 -0.19 -1.52 -4.78
C LEU A 42 0.78 -2.27 -5.70
N ASP A 43 0.75 -2.01 -7.00
CA ASP A 43 1.65 -2.63 -7.97
C ASP A 43 3.12 -2.31 -7.63
N ARG A 44 3.41 -1.06 -7.22
CA ARG A 44 4.75 -0.64 -6.81
C ARG A 44 5.23 -1.32 -5.53
N LEU A 45 4.34 -1.50 -4.54
CA LEU A 45 4.66 -2.26 -3.34
C LEU A 45 4.97 -3.72 -3.65
N ALA A 46 4.16 -4.37 -4.51
CA ALA A 46 4.40 -5.76 -4.93
C ALA A 46 5.75 -5.92 -5.64
N GLU A 47 6.13 -4.97 -6.48
CA GLU A 47 7.44 -4.94 -7.15
C GLU A 47 8.60 -4.81 -6.15
N LEU A 48 8.51 -3.85 -5.22
CA LEU A 48 9.55 -3.60 -4.20
C LEU A 48 9.74 -4.80 -3.27
N LEU A 49 8.63 -5.42 -2.85
CA LEU A 49 8.63 -6.56 -1.93
C LEU A 49 8.94 -7.87 -2.64
N ARG A 50 8.81 -7.91 -3.97
CA ARG A 50 8.92 -9.14 -4.79
C ARG A 50 7.97 -10.23 -4.31
N CYS A 51 6.77 -9.83 -3.88
CA CYS A 51 5.70 -10.73 -3.47
C CYS A 51 4.35 -10.17 -3.93
N PRO A 52 3.39 -11.05 -4.28
CA PRO A 52 2.05 -10.61 -4.66
C PRO A 52 1.32 -10.01 -3.45
N ILE A 53 0.40 -9.08 -3.74
CA ILE A 53 -0.57 -8.58 -2.77
C ILE A 53 -1.86 -9.37 -2.99
N GLU A 54 -2.27 -10.13 -1.99
CA GLU A 54 -3.46 -11.01 -2.08
C GLU A 54 -4.68 -10.43 -1.35
N VAL A 55 -4.46 -9.52 -0.39
CA VAL A 55 -5.52 -8.97 0.46
C VAL A 55 -5.32 -7.47 0.63
N VAL A 56 -6.39 -6.70 0.39
CA VAL A 56 -6.41 -5.24 0.58
C VAL A 56 -7.62 -4.85 1.43
N SER A 57 -7.39 -4.33 2.63
CA SER A 57 -8.45 -3.75 3.46
C SER A 57 -8.64 -2.27 3.10
N VAL A 58 -9.89 -1.90 2.81
CA VAL A 58 -10.29 -0.52 2.49
C VAL A 58 -11.16 0.11 3.58
N GLY A 59 -11.35 -0.56 4.71
CA GLY A 59 -12.16 -0.06 5.81
C GLY A 59 -12.30 -1.04 6.99
N PRO A 60 -12.95 -0.62 8.09
CA PRO A 60 -13.07 -1.40 9.31
C PRO A 60 -14.02 -2.61 9.23
N ASP A 61 -15.01 -2.57 8.34
CA ASP A 61 -15.99 -3.66 8.22
C ASP A 61 -15.36 -4.88 7.54
N ARG A 62 -15.82 -6.08 7.91
CA ARG A 62 -15.33 -7.33 7.33
C ARG A 62 -15.45 -7.37 5.80
N GLU A 63 -16.58 -6.87 5.29
CA GLU A 63 -16.86 -6.81 3.85
C GLU A 63 -15.99 -5.77 3.12
N GLN A 64 -15.32 -4.86 3.83
CA GLN A 64 -14.38 -3.88 3.26
C GLN A 64 -12.98 -4.47 3.06
N THR A 65 -12.93 -5.71 2.56
CA THR A 65 -11.70 -6.46 2.26
C THR A 65 -11.78 -7.01 0.85
N ILE A 66 -10.80 -6.68 0.02
CA ILE A 66 -10.65 -7.17 -1.36
C ILE A 66 -9.69 -8.36 -1.32
N PHE A 67 -10.12 -9.49 -1.89
CA PHE A 67 -9.29 -10.65 -2.18
C PHE A 67 -8.96 -10.65 -3.67
N VAL A 68 -7.67 -10.82 -4.02
CA VAL A 68 -7.14 -10.73 -5.40
C VAL A 68 -7.14 -12.09 -6.09
#